data_AF-A0A7Y0CL81-F1
#
_entry.id   AF-A0A7Y0CL81-F1
#
_cell.length_a   1.000
_cell.length_b   1.000
_cell.length_c   1.000
_cell.angle_alpha   90.00
_cell.angle_beta   90.00
_cell.angle_gamma   90.00
#
_symmetry.space_group_name_H-M   'P 1'
#
loop_
_entity.id
_entity.type
_entity.pdbx_description
1 polymer ?
#
loop_
_entity_poly.entity_id
_entity_poly.type
_entity_poly.pdbx_seq_one_letter_code
_entity_poly.pdbx_strand_id
1 'polypeptide(L)'
;MLILKKTAASKRAVPPRAADYARVFLKDWQRLSLIANDAPLGPEWLDHNLKGEWADHRECHIGGDFLLIYQVDANWINFVRSGTHSELFSS
;
A
#
# COMPACT_ATOMS: atom_id res chain seq x y z
N MET A 1 -27.36 0.27 -31.04
CA MET A 1 -27.01 0.06 -29.62
C MET A 1 -25.50 -0.14 -29.54
N LEU A 2 -24.72 0.90 -29.24
CA LEU A 2 -23.26 0.81 -29.15
C LEU A 2 -22.88 0.33 -27.74
N ILE A 3 -22.26 -0.83 -27.62
CA ILE A 3 -21.74 -1.34 -26.35
C ILE A 3 -20.33 -0.75 -26.15
N LEU A 4 -20.21 0.20 -25.24
CA LEU A 4 -18.93 0.78 -24.83
C LEU A 4 -18.17 -0.27 -24.00
N LYS A 5 -17.14 -0.89 -24.59
CA LYS A 5 -16.22 -1.76 -23.86
C LYS A 5 -15.43 -0.92 -22.86
N LYS A 6 -15.77 -1.00 -21.57
CA LYS A 6 -14.95 -0.43 -20.49
C LYS A 6 -13.56 -1.05 -20.55
N THR A 7 -12.56 -0.25 -20.91
CA THR A 7 -11.15 -0.63 -20.87
C THR A 7 -10.66 -0.74 -19.42
N ALA A 8 -9.63 -1.57 -19.19
CA ALA A 8 -9.09 -1.86 -17.86
C ALA A 8 -8.66 -0.61 -17.05
N ALA A 9 -8.39 0.51 -17.73
CA ALA A 9 -8.12 1.80 -17.11
C ALA A 9 -9.29 2.32 -16.25
N SER A 10 -10.54 1.95 -16.57
CA SER A 10 -11.73 2.35 -15.81
C SER A 10 -11.86 1.63 -14.45
N LYS A 11 -10.99 0.67 -14.14
CA LYS A 11 -11.02 -0.10 -12.88
C LYS A 11 -9.94 0.31 -11.88
N ARG A 12 -9.09 1.30 -12.18
CA ARG A 12 -8.10 1.78 -11.20
C ARG A 12 -8.81 2.66 -10.18
N ALA A 13 -8.79 2.22 -8.92
CA ALA A 13 -9.18 3.07 -7.81
C ALA A 13 -8.24 4.28 -7.78
N VAL A 14 -8.80 5.49 -7.73
CA VAL A 14 -7.99 6.69 -7.50
C VAL A 14 -7.53 6.64 -6.05
N PRO A 15 -6.21 6.61 -5.78
CA PRO A 15 -5.72 6.57 -4.41
C PRO A 15 -6.19 7.84 -3.69
N PRO A 16 -6.68 7.73 -2.44
CA PRO A 16 -7.06 8.90 -1.67
C PRO A 16 -5.81 9.78 -1.46
N ARG A 17 -5.83 10.98 -2.03
CA ARG A 17 -4.75 11.98 -1.89
C ARG A 17 -4.95 12.91 -0.69
N ALA A 18 -6.02 12.71 0.08
CA ALA A 18 -6.37 13.48 1.26
C ALA A 18 -6.67 12.53 2.42
N ALA A 19 -6.19 12.87 3.62
CA ALA A 19 -6.57 12.23 4.86
C ALA A 19 -7.93 12.77 5.30
N ASP A 20 -9.00 12.19 4.76
CA ASP A 20 -10.38 12.49 5.18
C ASP A 20 -10.99 11.32 5.95
N TYR A 21 -12.16 11.51 6.56
CA TYR A 21 -12.87 10.45 7.29
C TYR A 21 -13.62 9.48 6.35
N ALA A 22 -13.21 9.34 5.09
CA ALA A 22 -13.79 8.32 4.23
C ALA A 22 -13.56 6.93 4.85
N ARG A 23 -14.53 6.03 4.66
CA ARG A 23 -14.40 4.63 5.14
C ARG A 23 -13.16 3.92 4.60
N VAL A 24 -12.66 4.38 3.45
CA VAL A 24 -11.41 3.89 2.85
C VAL A 24 -10.23 4.28 3.73
N PHE A 25 -10.11 5.55 4.12
CA PHE A 25 -9.07 6.03 5.02
C PHE A 25 -9.12 5.38 6.40
N LEU A 26 -10.32 5.11 6.95
CA LEU A 26 -10.43 4.39 8.23
C LEU A 26 -9.82 2.98 8.17
N LYS A 27 -10.03 2.27 7.07
CA LYS A 27 -9.37 0.97 6.86
C LYS A 27 -7.87 1.19 6.76
N ASP A 28 -7.40 2.10 5.93
CA ASP A 28 -5.97 2.40 5.78
C ASP A 28 -5.30 2.84 7.08
N TRP A 29 -6.00 3.56 7.95
CA TRP A 29 -5.53 3.94 9.26
C TRP A 29 -5.40 2.75 10.21
N GLN A 30 -6.43 1.89 10.27
CA GLN A 30 -6.42 0.68 11.07
C GLN A 30 -5.26 -0.23 10.64
N ARG A 31 -4.98 -0.23 9.33
CA ARG A 31 -3.86 -0.93 8.73
C ARG A 31 -2.50 -0.38 9.18
N LEU A 32 -2.29 0.92 9.03
CA LEU A 32 -1.07 1.60 9.50
C LEU A 32 -0.85 1.40 11.00
N SER A 33 -1.93 1.36 11.78
CA SER A 33 -1.88 1.10 13.22
C SER A 33 -1.37 -0.31 13.54
N LEU A 34 -1.74 -1.33 12.75
CA LEU A 34 -1.21 -2.69 12.95
C LEU A 34 0.29 -2.73 12.71
N ILE A 35 0.74 -2.10 11.62
CA ILE A 35 2.16 -1.96 11.32
C ILE A 35 2.87 -1.27 12.49
N ALA A 36 2.39 -0.08 12.91
CA ALA A 36 2.94 0.71 14.01
C ALA A 36 3.08 -0.02 15.35
N ASN A 37 2.28 -1.06 15.59
CA ASN A 37 2.28 -1.83 16.82
C ASN A 37 2.97 -3.21 16.66
N ASP A 38 3.68 -3.44 15.55
CA ASP A 38 4.30 -4.74 15.23
C ASP A 38 3.31 -5.91 15.34
N ALA A 39 2.05 -5.64 14.97
CA ALA A 39 0.98 -6.62 15.04
C ALA A 39 0.97 -7.49 13.77
N PRO A 40 0.56 -8.76 13.85
CA PRO A 40 0.52 -9.64 12.69
C PRO A 40 -0.43 -9.10 11.62
N LEU A 41 0.10 -8.98 10.40
CA LEU A 41 -0.67 -8.57 9.23
C LEU A 41 -1.37 -9.78 8.60
N GLY A 42 -2.60 -9.55 8.12
CA GLY A 42 -3.36 -10.58 7.41
C GLY A 42 -2.71 -10.92 6.05
N PRO A 43 -2.92 -12.15 5.53
CA PRO A 43 -2.36 -12.58 4.26
C PRO A 43 -2.81 -11.73 3.06
N GLU A 44 -3.94 -11.03 3.18
CA GLU A 44 -4.46 -10.14 2.14
C GLU A 44 -3.59 -8.92 1.84
N TRP A 45 -2.60 -8.66 2.68
CA TRP A 45 -1.67 -7.53 2.55
C TRP A 45 -0.39 -7.90 1.84
N LEU A 46 -0.16 -9.20 1.61
CA LEU A 46 1.02 -9.70 0.92
C LEU A 46 2.32 -9.10 1.49
N ASP A 47 2.38 -8.92 2.81
CA ASP A 47 3.55 -8.36 3.47
C ASP A 47 4.77 -9.26 3.26
N HIS A 48 5.84 -8.69 2.72
CA HIS A 48 7.06 -9.42 2.44
C HIS A 48 8.29 -8.51 2.51
N ASN A 49 9.46 -9.11 2.76
CA ASN A 49 10.74 -8.41 2.64
C ASN A 49 11.04 -8.14 1.17
N LEU A 50 11.48 -6.92 0.88
CA LEU A 50 12.04 -6.57 -0.42
C LEU A 50 13.42 -7.21 -0.59
N LYS A 51 13.96 -7.16 -1.82
CA LYS A 51 15.24 -7.78 -2.20
C LYS A 51 16.22 -6.72 -2.72
N GLY A 52 17.51 -7.07 -2.75
CA GLY A 52 18.57 -6.20 -3.27
C GLY A 52 18.87 -5.04 -2.32
N GLU A 53 19.03 -3.83 -2.86
CA GLU A 53 19.26 -2.59 -2.08
C GLU A 53 18.15 -2.29 -1.06
N TRP A 54 16.98 -2.91 -1.22
CA TRP A 54 15.84 -2.76 -0.32
C TRP A 54 15.68 -3.94 0.65
N ALA A 55 16.70 -4.79 0.85
CA ALA A 55 16.61 -5.99 1.69
C ALA A 55 16.14 -5.72 3.14
N ASP A 56 16.49 -4.54 3.67
CA ASP A 56 16.11 -4.12 5.02
C ASP A 56 14.71 -3.48 5.08
N HIS A 57 13.99 -3.46 3.96
CA HIS A 57 12.65 -2.89 3.85
C HIS A 57 11.61 -3.98 3.65
N ARG A 58 10.40 -3.68 4.11
CA ARG A 58 9.19 -4.45 3.87
C ARG A 58 8.28 -3.71 2.93
N GLU A 59 7.51 -4.46 2.17
CA GLU A 59 6.42 -3.93 1.34
C GLU A 59 5.13 -4.65 1.69
N CYS A 60 4.03 -3.88 1.79
CA CYS A 60 2.69 -4.43 1.88
C CYS A 60 1.69 -3.70 0.98
N HIS A 61 0.67 -4.42 0.54
CA HIS A 61 -0.46 -3.92 -0.21
C HIS A 61 -1.51 -3.32 0.74
N ILE A 62 -1.64 -2.00 0.72
CA ILE A 62 -2.66 -1.29 1.51
C ILE A 62 -3.95 -1.07 0.70
N GLY A 63 -3.95 -1.25 -0.61
CA GLY A 63 -5.19 -1.23 -1.38
C GLY A 63 -5.01 -1.41 -2.89
N GLY A 64 -5.44 -2.56 -3.42
CA GLY A 64 -5.30 -2.86 -4.84
C GLY A 64 -3.84 -2.86 -5.26
N ASP A 65 -3.47 -1.97 -6.18
CA ASP A 65 -2.09 -1.79 -6.65
C ASP A 65 -1.30 -0.76 -5.82
N PHE A 66 -1.87 -0.24 -4.72
CA PHE A 66 -1.22 0.73 -3.85
C PHE A 66 -0.40 0.03 -2.76
N LEU A 67 0.90 0.34 -2.76
CA LEU A 67 1.91 -0.27 -1.92
C LEU A 67 2.40 0.73 -0.86
N LEU A 68 2.82 0.18 0.26
CA LEU A 68 3.55 0.88 1.31
C LEU A 68 4.88 0.18 1.55
N ILE A 69 5.96 0.92 1.37
CA ILE A 69 7.32 0.48 1.70
C ILE A 69 7.68 1.08 3.06
N TYR A 70 8.05 0.23 4.00
CA TYR A 70 8.39 0.63 5.35
C TYR A 70 9.56 -0.18 5.90
N GLN A 71 10.24 0.38 6.89
CA GLN A 71 11.29 -0.29 7.65
C GLN A 71 10.84 -0.41 9.10
N VAL A 72 11.05 -1.57 9.70
CA VAL A 72 10.76 -1.84 11.11
C VAL A 72 12.08 -2.00 11.84
N ASP A 73 12.24 -1.24 12.91
CA ASP A 73 13.33 -1.37 13.87
C ASP A 73 12.75 -1.67 15.26
N ALA A 74 13.58 -1.88 16.27
CA ALA A 74 13.14 -2.30 17.61
C ALA A 74 12.20 -1.28 18.30
N ASN A 75 12.29 -0.01 17.94
CA ASN A 75 11.63 1.08 18.66
C ASN A 75 10.82 2.02 17.75
N TRP A 76 10.91 1.88 16.44
CA TRP A 76 10.30 2.83 15.50
C TRP A 76 10.04 2.17 14.16
N ILE A 77 9.14 2.79 13.40
CA ILE A 77 8.80 2.38 12.05
C ILE A 77 9.03 3.56 11.12
N ASN A 78 9.79 3.31 10.06
CA ASN A 78 10.00 4.27 8.99
C ASN A 78 8.99 4.02 7.88
N PHE A 79 8.12 4.98 7.59
CA PHE A 79 7.33 4.95 6.36
C PHE A 79 8.14 5.60 5.25
N VAL A 80 8.71 4.78 4.37
CA VAL A 80 9.71 5.24 3.41
C VAL A 80 9.06 5.79 2.15
N ARG A 81 8.15 5.02 1.54
CA ARG A 81 7.42 5.43 0.33
C ARG A 81 6.04 4.78 0.27
N SER A 82 5.11 5.45 -0.41
CA SER A 82 3.83 4.87 -0.81
C SER A 82 3.49 5.28 -2.24
N GLY A 83 2.82 4.40 -2.97
CA GLY A 83 2.58 4.59 -4.39
C GLY A 83 2.09 3.31 -5.06
N THR A 84 1.70 3.43 -6.32
CA THR A 84 1.47 2.26 -7.17
C THR A 84 2.80 1.57 -7.54
N HIS A 85 2.76 0.31 -7.98
CA HIS A 85 3.95 -0.38 -8.50
C HIS A 85 4.70 0.45 -9.54
N SER A 86 3.98 1.10 -10.45
CA SER A 86 4.59 1.96 -11.47
C SER A 86 5.23 3.21 -10.86
N GLU A 87 4.65 3.81 -9.83
CA GLU A 87 5.25 5.00 -9.19
C GLU A 87 6.49 4.67 -8.36
N LEU A 88 6.54 3.49 -7.77
CA LEU A 88 7.64 3.08 -6.88
C LEU A 88 8.80 2.39 -7.62
N PHE A 89 8.50 1.64 -8.69
CA PHE A 89 9.46 0.77 -9.37
C PHE A 89 9.66 1.06 -10.86
N SER A 90 8.96 2.04 -11.45
CA SER A 90 9.27 2.43 -12.82
C SER A 90 10.58 3.21 -12.83
N SER A 91 11.68 2.51 -13.13
CA SER A 91 12.94 3.08 -13.61
C SER A 91 12.83 3.46 -15.09
#